data_AF-A0A966IR27-F1
#
_entry.id   AF-A0A966IR27-F1
#
_cell.length_a   1.000
_cell.length_b   1.000
_cell.length_c   1.000
_cell.angle_alpha   90.00
_cell.angle_beta   90.00
_cell.angle_gamma   90.00
#
_symmetry.space_group_name_H-M   'P 1'
#
loop_
_entity.id
_entity.type
_entity.pdbx_description
1 polymer ?
#
loop_
_entity_poly.entity_id
_entity_poly.type
_entity_poly.pdbx_seq_one_letter_code
_entity_poly.pdbx_strand_id
1 'polypeptide(L)'
;MKISSALLPPLAYIATLGPFGHMRPAPGTIGSAIGIFSGYYLASHGTGLLAAATLLVTAIGVFAADAYSQQSGRKDAPEVIIDEVAGQFSVLLVLP
;
A
#
# COMPACT_ATOMS: atom_id res chain seq x y z
N MET A 1 -13.06 10.18 5.60
CA MET A 1 -13.54 9.88 6.97
C MET A 1 -12.91 10.87 7.94
N LYS A 2 -13.52 11.25 9.08
CA LYS A 2 -12.78 12.08 10.07
C LYS A 2 -11.74 11.20 10.76
N ILE A 3 -10.48 11.33 10.38
CA ILE A 3 -9.35 10.64 11.01
C ILE A 3 -8.80 11.53 12.13
N SER A 4 -8.52 10.93 13.29
CA SER A 4 -7.90 11.66 14.41
C SER A 4 -6.57 12.27 13.98
N SER A 5 -6.28 13.51 14.41
CA SER A 5 -5.03 14.21 14.07
C SER A 5 -3.78 13.43 14.50
N ALA A 6 -3.89 12.64 15.59
CA ALA A 6 -2.82 11.76 16.06
C ALA A 6 -2.53 10.58 15.10
N LEU A 7 -3.51 10.14 14.32
CA LEU A 7 -3.39 9.01 13.38
C LEU A 7 -3.03 9.45 11.97
N LEU A 8 -3.16 10.73 11.63
CA LEU A 8 -2.82 11.23 10.29
C LEU A 8 -1.35 10.94 9.93
N PRO A 9 -0.33 11.33 10.74
CA PRO A 9 1.06 11.10 10.36
C PRO A 9 1.46 9.62 10.15
N PRO A 10 1.14 8.68 11.05
CA PRO A 10 1.52 7.28 10.84
C PRO A 10 0.77 6.64 9.67
N LEU A 11 -0.51 6.95 9.47
CA LEU A 11 -1.27 6.42 8.34
C LEU A 11 -0.77 6.97 7.00
N ALA A 12 -0.44 8.26 6.93
CA ALA A 12 0.15 8.86 5.74
C ALA A 12 1.54 8.26 5.44
N TYR A 13 2.35 7.98 6.47
CA TYR A 13 3.63 7.28 6.29
C TYR A 13 3.43 5.85 5.76
N ILE A 14 2.42 5.14 6.25
CA ILE A 14 2.05 3.81 5.72
C ILE A 14 1.60 3.92 4.26
N ALA A 15 0.84 4.95 3.91
CA ALA A 15 0.33 5.17 2.55
C ALA A 15 1.45 5.22 1.51
N THR A 16 2.61 5.80 1.89
CA THR A 16 3.76 5.94 1.00
C THR A 16 4.82 4.85 1.19
N LEU A 17 4.52 3.82 2.00
CA LEU A 17 5.50 2.83 2.47
C LEU A 17 6.77 3.51 3.03
N GLY A 18 6.59 4.61 3.75
CA GLY A 18 7.67 5.46 4.23
C GLY A 18 8.40 6.19 3.09
N PRO A 19 9.74 6.07 2.99
CA PRO A 19 10.51 6.83 2.01
C PRO A 19 10.30 6.34 0.56
N PHE A 20 9.81 5.10 0.35
CA PHE A 20 9.71 4.49 -0.98
C PHE A 20 8.77 5.24 -1.92
N GLY A 21 7.61 5.71 -1.45
CA GLY A 21 6.67 6.49 -2.25
C GLY A 21 7.23 7.82 -2.74
N HIS A 22 8.30 8.32 -2.12
CA HIS A 22 8.93 9.60 -2.50
C HIS A 22 10.09 9.41 -3.48
N MET A 23 10.42 8.16 -3.83
CA MET A 23 11.50 7.85 -4.78
C MET A 23 11.07 8.17 -6.22
N ARG A 24 11.98 8.79 -6.97
CA ARG A 24 11.80 9.17 -8.38
C ARG A 24 12.48 8.14 -9.29
N PRO A 25 12.05 7.98 -10.57
CA PRO A 25 11.03 8.78 -11.26
C PRO A 25 9.59 8.26 -11.13
N ALA A 26 9.40 6.97 -10.84
CA ALA A 26 8.09 6.31 -10.91
C ALA A 26 7.76 5.60 -9.59
N PRO A 27 7.21 6.32 -8.58
CA PRO A 27 6.84 5.73 -7.30
C PRO A 27 5.94 4.50 -7.43
N GLY A 28 4.90 4.55 -8.27
CA GLY A 28 3.99 3.42 -8.46
C GLY A 28 4.69 2.17 -9.05
N THR A 29 5.73 2.36 -9.86
CA THR A 29 6.57 1.23 -10.32
C THR A 29 7.37 0.63 -9.18
N ILE A 30 7.89 1.46 -8.27
CA ILE A 30 8.60 1.01 -7.07
C ILE A 30 7.63 0.28 -6.13
N GLY A 31 6.43 0.82 -5.92
CA GLY A 31 5.35 0.18 -5.16
C GLY A 31 4.95 -1.18 -5.74
N SER A 32 4.78 -1.26 -7.06
CA SER A 32 4.49 -2.52 -7.75
C SER A 32 5.63 -3.53 -7.62
N ALA A 33 6.89 -3.10 -7.74
CA ALA A 33 8.04 -3.98 -7.53
C ALA A 33 8.06 -4.54 -6.11
N ILE A 34 7.88 -3.67 -5.10
CA ILE A 34 7.76 -4.08 -3.69
C ILE A 34 6.61 -5.07 -3.53
N GLY A 35 5.45 -4.80 -4.13
CA GLY A 35 4.28 -5.67 -4.09
C GLY A 35 4.53 -7.05 -4.68
N ILE A 36 5.18 -7.15 -5.83
CA ILE A 36 5.51 -8.45 -6.45
C ILE A 36 6.50 -9.22 -5.58
N PHE A 37 7.61 -8.61 -5.16
CA PHE A 37 8.64 -9.31 -4.39
C PHE A 37 8.13 -9.76 -3.02
N SER A 38 7.43 -8.88 -2.30
CA SER A 38 6.86 -9.22 -0.99
C SER A 38 5.69 -10.20 -1.11
N GLY A 39 4.84 -10.05 -2.12
CA GLY A 39 3.70 -10.94 -2.35
C GLY A 39 4.13 -12.35 -2.73
N TYR A 40 5.15 -12.49 -3.59
CA TYR A 40 5.73 -13.79 -3.94
C TYR A 40 6.40 -14.46 -2.73
N TYR A 41 7.09 -13.66 -1.90
CA TYR A 41 7.64 -14.15 -0.63
C TYR A 41 6.55 -14.64 0.32
N LEU A 42 5.42 -13.94 0.44
CA LEU A 42 4.29 -14.40 1.26
C LEU A 42 3.64 -15.67 0.68
N ALA A 43 3.45 -15.71 -0.64
CA ALA A 43 2.88 -16.86 -1.35
C ALA A 43 3.73 -18.13 -1.16
N SER A 44 5.06 -18.01 -1.14
CA SER A 44 5.96 -19.14 -0.91
C SER A 44 5.86 -19.74 0.50
N HIS A 45 5.28 -19.00 1.46
CA HIS A 45 4.97 -19.47 2.81
C HIS A 45 3.50 -19.90 2.98
N GLY A 46 2.70 -19.81 1.91
CA GLY A 46 1.31 -20.27 1.88
C GLY A 46 0.35 -19.23 1.29
N THR A 47 -0.52 -19.68 0.40
CA THR A 47 -1.55 -18.83 -0.23
C THR A 47 -2.50 -18.19 0.79
N GLY A 48 -2.79 -18.88 1.90
CA GLY A 48 -3.57 -18.32 3.01
C GLY A 48 -2.91 -17.11 3.68
N LEU A 49 -1.58 -17.09 3.77
CA LEU A 49 -0.82 -15.95 4.30
C LEU A 49 -0.91 -14.76 3.36
N LEU A 50 -0.71 -14.99 2.05
CA LEU A 50 -0.91 -13.95 1.04
C LEU A 50 -2.35 -13.41 1.08
N ALA A 51 -3.36 -14.27 1.26
CA ALA A 51 -4.76 -13.86 1.31
C ALA A 51 -5.04 -12.96 2.53
N ALA A 52 -4.56 -13.36 3.71
CA ALA A 52 -4.67 -12.54 4.92
C ALA A 52 -3.94 -11.19 4.76
N ALA A 53 -2.72 -11.21 4.18
CA ALA A 53 -1.96 -10.00 3.93
C ALA A 53 -2.65 -9.08 2.92
N THR A 54 -3.27 -9.63 1.87
CA THR A 54 -4.05 -8.87 0.89
C THR A 54 -5.19 -8.12 1.58
N LEU A 55 -6.01 -8.82 2.38
CA LEU A 55 -7.11 -8.20 3.11
C LEU A 55 -6.64 -7.10 4.07
N LEU A 56 -5.57 -7.36 4.82
CA LEU A 56 -5.00 -6.39 5.76
C LEU A 56 -4.45 -5.15 5.05
N VAL A 57 -3.64 -5.33 4.00
CA VAL A 57 -3.04 -4.23 3.25
C VAL A 57 -4.12 -3.42 2.53
N THR A 58 -5.14 -4.05 1.93
CA THR A 58 -6.26 -3.33 1.33
C THR A 58 -7.04 -2.53 2.38
N ALA A 59 -7.39 -3.14 3.52
CA ALA A 59 -8.14 -2.45 4.56
C ALA A 59 -7.37 -1.25 5.13
N ILE A 60 -6.09 -1.44 5.48
CA ILE A 60 -5.22 -0.37 5.99
C ILE A 60 -4.99 0.68 4.90
N GLY A 61 -4.78 0.26 3.65
CA GLY A 61 -4.52 1.11 2.50
C GLY A 61 -5.63 2.14 2.26
N VAL A 62 -6.90 1.75 2.41
CA VAL A 62 -8.04 2.68 2.29
C VAL A 62 -7.95 3.81 3.32
N PHE A 63 -7.65 3.50 4.58
CA PHE A 63 -7.50 4.52 5.63
C PHE A 63 -6.21 5.34 5.47
N ALA A 64 -5.14 4.69 5.02
CA ALA A 64 -3.84 5.32 4.77
C ALA A 64 -3.92 6.35 3.64
N ALA A 65 -4.56 6.01 2.52
CA ALA A 65 -4.77 6.92 1.39
C ALA A 65 -5.63 8.13 1.78
N ASP A 66 -6.72 7.93 2.53
CA ASP A 66 -7.57 9.02 3.03
C ASP A 66 -6.80 9.93 4.02
N ALA A 67 -5.98 9.35 4.89
CA ALA A 67 -5.12 10.10 5.80
C ALA A 67 -4.07 10.94 5.06
N TYR A 68 -3.41 10.35 4.04
CA TYR A 68 -2.44 11.06 3.21
C TYR A 68 -3.10 12.23 2.48
N SER A 69 -4.31 12.03 1.94
CA SER A 69 -5.05 13.08 1.26
C SER A 69 -5.43 14.24 2.20
N GLN A 70 -5.86 13.92 3.42
CA GLN A 70 -6.16 14.93 4.45
C GLN A 70 -4.90 15.67 4.92
N GLN A 71 -3.76 15.00 5.05
CA GLN A 71 -2.51 15.60 5.52
C GLN A 71 -1.87 16.50 4.45
N SER A 72 -1.82 16.04 3.19
CA SER A 72 -1.16 16.74 2.09
C SER A 72 -2.07 17.75 1.37
N GLY A 73 -3.39 17.62 1.52
CA GLY A 73 -4.38 18.37 0.74
C GLY A 73 -4.43 17.96 -0.75
N ARG A 74 -3.72 16.88 -1.14
CA ARG A 74 -3.69 16.37 -2.52
C ARG A 74 -4.54 15.11 -2.62
N LYS A 75 -5.39 15.05 -3.63
CA LYS A 75 -6.06 13.81 -4.03
C LYS A 75 -5.19 13.06 -5.02
N ASP A 76 -5.22 11.73 -4.95
CA ASP A 76 -4.54 10.82 -5.89
C ASP A 76 -3.05 11.16 -6.07
N ALA A 77 -2.36 11.36 -4.94
CA ALA A 77 -0.95 11.69 -4.94
C ALA A 77 -0.11 10.47 -5.38
N PRO A 78 0.79 10.60 -6.38
CA PRO A 78 1.53 9.47 -6.93
C PRO A 78 2.47 8.80 -5.92
N GLU A 79 2.79 9.47 -4.82
CA GLU A 79 3.60 8.93 -3.72
C GLU A 79 2.81 8.00 -2.77
N VAL A 80 1.48 7.96 -2.85
CA VAL A 80 0.67 6.92 -2.20
C VAL A 80 0.86 5.67 -3.02
N ILE A 81 1.59 4.70 -2.46
CA ILE A 81 2.01 3.49 -3.17
C ILE A 81 1.53 2.17 -2.54
N ILE A 82 0.69 2.26 -1.50
CA ILE A 82 0.14 1.09 -0.80
C ILE A 82 -0.94 0.37 -1.61
N ASP A 83 -1.63 1.09 -2.47
CA ASP A 83 -2.63 0.56 -3.39
C ASP A 83 -1.99 -0.28 -4.50
N GLU A 84 -0.79 0.05 -4.97
CA GLU A 84 -0.04 -0.82 -5.90
C GLU A 84 0.34 -2.12 -5.21
N VAL A 85 0.77 -2.10 -3.95
CA VAL A 85 1.07 -3.32 -3.19
C VAL A 85 -0.18 -4.19 -3.03
N ALA A 86 -1.30 -3.58 -2.65
CA ALA A 86 -2.60 -4.27 -2.54
C ALA A 86 -3.03 -4.89 -3.88
N GLY A 87 -2.85 -4.16 -4.98
CA GLY A 87 -3.14 -4.61 -6.34
C GLY A 87 -2.30 -5.82 -6.75
N GLN A 88 -0.98 -5.76 -6.51
CA GLN A 88 -0.09 -6.88 -6.81
C GLN A 88 -0.43 -8.13 -6.00
N PHE A 89 -0.71 -8.00 -4.70
CA PHE A 89 -1.11 -9.14 -3.88
C PHE A 89 -2.40 -9.79 -4.40
N SER A 90 -3.39 -8.96 -4.78
CA SER A 90 -4.66 -9.42 -5.33
C SER A 90 -4.48 -10.22 -6.63
N VAL A 91 -3.57 -9.77 -7.51
CA VAL A 91 -3.26 -10.50 -8.74
C VAL A 91 -2.55 -11.82 -8.42
N LEU A 92 -1.54 -11.80 -7.55
CA LEU A 92 -0.79 -12.99 -7.16
C LEU A 92 -1.66 -14.09 -6.54
N LEU A 93 -2.77 -13.74 -5.87
CA LEU A 93 -3.72 -14.73 -5.33
C LEU A 93 -4.44 -15.56 -6.38
N VAL A 94 -4.62 -15.02 -7.58
CA VAL A 94 -5.38 -15.64 -8.67
C VAL A 94 -4.49 -16.06 -9.84
N LEU A 95 -3.17 -15.87 -9.73
CA LEU A 95 -2.23 -16.41 -10.70
C LEU A 95 -2.29 -17.94 -10.68
N PRO A 96 -2.31 -18.58 -11.86
CA PRO A 96 -2.42 -20.04 -11.99
C PRO A 96 -1.17 -20.79 -11.51
#